data_AF-A0A645HSB6-F1
#
_entry.id   AF-A0A645HSB6-F1
#
_cell.length_a   1.000
_cell.length_b   1.000
_cell.length_c   1.000
_cell.angle_alpha   90.00
_cell.angle_beta   90.00
_cell.angle_gamma   90.00
#
_symmetry.space_group_name_H-M   'P 1'
#
loop_
_entity.id
_entity.type
_entity.pdbx_description
1 polymer ?
#
loop_
_entity_poly.entity_id
_entity_poly.type
_entity_poly.pdbx_seq_one_letter_code
_entity_poly.pdbx_strand_id
1 'polypeptide(L)'
;MLAGFAHCSEAAVEHYIDKVSGDIDHLPADEQEGQIEIAMGKACTKLGADRHAGQLENHYSVLGQVYVQVGKDLSAVSTVIGTGGVIISNETPEEILAGILYETASPHILKPKQPNFTVDKSYILAAMGLLAEDYPDTAVRMMKKYIVGG
;
A
#
# COMPACT_ATOMS: atom_id res chain seq x y z
N MET A 1 16.87 0.26 1.23
CA MET A 1 15.51 0.24 0.60
C MET A 1 14.96 1.66 0.49
N LEU A 2 14.76 2.37 1.61
CA LEU A 2 14.22 3.74 1.64
C LEU A 2 15.01 4.73 0.78
N ALA A 3 16.34 4.78 0.93
CA ALA A 3 17.21 5.63 0.11
C ALA A 3 17.06 5.37 -1.40
N GLY A 4 16.82 4.10 -1.78
CA GLY A 4 16.58 3.73 -3.18
C GLY A 4 15.21 4.18 -3.70
N PHE A 5 14.19 4.24 -2.84
CA PHE A 5 12.88 4.77 -3.19
C PHE A 5 12.86 6.31 -3.22
N ALA A 6 13.57 6.96 -2.30
CA ALA A 6 13.65 8.42 -2.20
C ALA A 6 14.73 9.06 -3.11
N HIS A 7 15.51 8.24 -3.82
CA HIS A 7 16.63 8.67 -4.67
C HIS A 7 17.65 9.57 -3.94
N CYS A 8 17.91 9.29 -2.66
CA CYS A 8 18.82 10.07 -1.80
C CYS A 8 19.86 9.17 -1.11
N SER A 9 20.74 9.77 -0.29
CA SER A 9 21.75 9.01 0.46
C SER A 9 21.15 8.34 1.71
N GLU A 10 21.74 7.23 2.15
CA GLU A 10 21.32 6.57 3.40
C GLU A 10 21.45 7.49 4.62
N ALA A 11 22.51 8.30 4.68
CA ALA A 11 22.71 9.28 5.75
C ALA A 11 21.59 10.34 5.80
N ALA A 12 21.02 10.75 4.66
CA ALA A 12 19.91 11.70 4.65
C ALA A 12 18.63 11.06 5.20
N VAL A 13 18.39 9.78 4.89
CA VAL A 13 17.26 9.03 5.45
C VAL A 13 17.40 8.87 6.96
N GLU A 14 18.58 8.46 7.44
CA GLU A 14 18.85 8.32 8.88
C GLU A 14 18.64 9.64 9.62
N HIS A 15 19.16 10.74 9.07
CA HIS A 15 18.98 12.07 9.65
C HIS A 15 17.50 12.47 9.73
N TYR A 16 16.71 12.22 8.68
CA TYR A 16 15.29 12.52 8.69
C TYR A 16 14.53 11.65 9.71
N ILE A 17 14.86 10.36 9.80
CA ILE A 17 14.27 9.45 10.78
C ILE A 17 14.55 9.92 12.21
N ASP A 18 15.79 10.32 12.51
CA ASP A 18 16.15 10.84 13.83
C ASP A 18 15.35 12.11 14.17
N LYS A 19 15.15 12.98 13.17
CA LYS A 19 14.37 14.22 13.30
C LYS A 19 12.91 13.93 13.65
N VAL A 20 12.20 13.12 12.84
CA VAL A 20 10.77 12.82 13.07
C VAL A 20 10.54 11.89 14.28
N SER A 21 11.56 11.14 14.70
CA SER A 21 11.50 10.35 15.93
C SER A 21 11.65 11.23 17.17
N GLY A 22 12.38 12.35 17.07
CA GLY A 22 12.53 13.34 18.13
C GLY A 22 11.38 14.34 18.21
N ASP A 23 10.69 14.58 17.09
CA ASP A 23 9.53 15.47 16.98
C ASP A 23 8.46 14.84 16.07
N ILE A 24 7.45 14.23 16.70
CA ILE A 24 6.38 13.49 15.99
C ILE A 24 5.41 14.40 15.23
N ASP A 25 5.42 15.71 15.52
CA ASP A 25 4.57 16.70 14.84
C ASP A 25 5.31 17.34 13.65
N HIS A 26 6.58 16.98 13.41
CA HIS A 26 7.36 17.47 12.28
C HIS A 26 6.74 17.02 10.96
N LEU A 27 6.47 17.98 10.08
CA LEU A 27 6.03 17.74 8.71
C LEU A 27 7.18 18.05 7.73
N PRO A 28 7.24 17.38 6.57
CA PRO A 28 8.23 17.66 5.55
C PRO A 28 8.32 19.14 5.21
N ALA A 29 9.51 19.71 5.38
CA ALA A 29 9.75 21.12 5.12
C ALA A 29 10.21 21.39 3.68
N ASP A 30 10.75 20.37 3.01
CA ASP A 30 11.28 20.46 1.65
C ASP A 30 10.97 19.20 0.83
N GLU A 31 11.31 19.27 -0.47
CA GLU A 31 11.08 18.20 -1.42
C GLU A 31 11.83 16.91 -1.03
N GLN A 32 13.03 17.03 -0.46
CA GLN A 32 13.83 15.86 -0.08
C GLN A 32 13.19 15.11 1.09
N GLU A 33 12.74 15.82 2.13
CA GLU A 33 11.97 15.24 3.23
C GLU A 33 10.68 14.60 2.73
N GLY A 34 9.97 15.27 1.79
CA GLY A 34 8.76 14.73 1.16
C GLY A 34 9.00 13.42 0.41
N GLN A 35 10.12 13.32 -0.34
CA GLN A 35 10.51 12.07 -1.01
C GLN A 35 10.85 10.96 -0.02
N ILE A 36 11.47 11.29 1.12
CA ILE A 36 11.74 10.32 2.18
C ILE A 36 10.42 9.83 2.81
N GLU A 37 9.43 10.70 3.04
CA GLU A 37 8.10 10.27 3.51
C GLU A 37 7.38 9.36 2.53
N ILE A 38 7.39 9.70 1.23
CA ILE A 38 6.83 8.84 0.18
C ILE A 38 7.51 7.47 0.22
N ALA A 39 8.84 7.44 0.31
CA ALA A 39 9.62 6.21 0.41
C ALA A 39 9.25 5.37 1.65
N MET A 40 9.08 6.02 2.80
CA MET A 40 8.65 5.37 4.04
C MET A 40 7.24 4.79 3.90
N GLY A 41 6.28 5.58 3.42
CA GLY A 41 4.91 5.13 3.16
C GLY A 41 4.88 3.95 2.17
N LYS A 42 5.68 4.01 1.11
CA LYS A 42 5.81 2.94 0.11
C LYS A 42 6.38 1.66 0.72
N ALA A 43 7.39 1.78 1.57
CA ALA A 43 7.96 0.63 2.29
C ALA A 43 6.95 0.01 3.27
N CYS A 44 6.19 0.84 4.00
CA CYS A 44 5.10 0.38 4.86
C CYS A 44 4.02 -0.35 4.06
N THR A 45 3.63 0.20 2.91
CA THR A 45 2.65 -0.42 2.00
C THR A 45 3.16 -1.77 1.50
N LYS A 46 4.42 -1.83 1.05
CA LYS A 46 5.06 -3.09 0.63
C LYS A 46 5.07 -4.13 1.73
N LEU A 47 5.53 -3.76 2.92
CA LEU A 47 5.58 -4.68 4.06
C LEU A 47 4.18 -5.17 4.46
N GLY A 48 3.19 -4.28 4.47
CA GLY A 48 1.79 -4.63 4.73
C GLY A 48 1.25 -5.60 3.69
N ALA A 49 1.52 -5.36 2.40
CA ALA A 49 1.12 -6.22 1.30
C ALA A 49 1.77 -7.61 1.39
N ASP A 50 3.07 -7.66 1.63
CA ASP A 50 3.84 -8.91 1.74
C ASP A 50 3.32 -9.79 2.91
N ARG A 51 2.74 -9.19 3.96
CA ARG A 51 2.09 -9.90 5.09
C ARG A 51 0.70 -10.46 4.80
N HIS A 52 -0.04 -9.89 3.85
CA HIS A 52 -1.44 -10.25 3.60
C HIS A 52 -1.66 -10.98 2.27
N ALA A 53 -0.75 -10.80 1.32
CA ALA A 53 -0.71 -11.60 0.10
C ALA A 53 -0.33 -13.05 0.44
N GLY A 54 -1.02 -13.98 -0.20
CA GLY A 54 -0.63 -15.38 -0.21
C GLY A 54 0.68 -15.57 -0.99
N GLN A 55 1.26 -16.75 -0.82
CA GLN A 55 2.51 -17.13 -1.45
C GLN A 55 2.41 -18.47 -2.18
N LEU A 56 3.28 -18.67 -3.17
CA LEU A 56 3.52 -19.96 -3.80
C LEU A 56 4.69 -20.66 -3.11
N GLU A 57 4.38 -21.71 -2.37
CA GLU A 57 5.36 -22.55 -1.69
C GLU A 57 5.79 -23.73 -2.58
N ASN A 58 7.08 -24.08 -2.50
CA ASN A 58 7.63 -25.22 -3.22
C ASN A 58 7.49 -26.48 -2.37
N HIS A 59 6.78 -27.48 -2.90
CA HIS A 59 6.72 -28.81 -2.33
C HIS A 59 7.37 -29.82 -3.28
N TYR A 60 8.06 -30.80 -2.70
CA TYR A 60 8.64 -31.91 -3.45
C TYR A 60 7.75 -33.13 -3.32
N SER A 61 7.25 -33.61 -4.46
CA SER A 61 6.49 -34.85 -4.57
C SER A 61 7.32 -35.92 -5.29
N VAL A 62 6.82 -37.16 -5.28
CA VAL A 62 7.42 -38.26 -6.07
C VAL A 62 7.42 -37.99 -7.59
N LEU A 63 6.61 -37.03 -8.05
CA LEU A 63 6.54 -36.59 -9.45
C LEU A 63 7.40 -35.35 -9.74
N GLY A 64 8.12 -34.82 -8.74
CA GLY A 64 8.94 -33.61 -8.85
C GLY A 64 8.41 -32.43 -8.05
N GLN A 65 8.92 -31.24 -8.37
CA GLN A 65 8.56 -29.99 -7.72
C GLN A 65 7.15 -29.55 -8.12
N VAL A 66 6.32 -29.27 -7.13
CA VAL A 66 4.98 -28.70 -7.29
C VAL A 66 4.89 -27.39 -6.51
N TYR A 67 4.19 -26.41 -7.07
CA TYR A 67 3.92 -25.14 -6.41
C TYR A 67 2.53 -25.20 -5.77
N VAL A 68 2.46 -24.89 -4.49
CA VAL A 68 1.19 -24.86 -3.74
C VAL A 68 0.94 -23.44 -3.27
N GLN A 69 -0.26 -22.93 -3.56
CA GLN A 69 -0.68 -21.64 -3.04
C GLN A 69 -1.07 -21.76 -1.56
N VAL A 70 -0.50 -20.89 -0.74
CA VAL A 70 -0.85 -20.70 0.67
C VAL A 70 -1.35 -19.26 0.86
N GLY A 71 -2.55 -19.08 1.39
CA GLY A 71 -3.16 -17.76 1.57
C GLY A 71 -3.89 -17.21 0.33
N LYS A 72 -4.11 -15.89 0.31
CA LYS A 72 -4.95 -15.21 -0.68
C LYS A 72 -4.16 -14.85 -1.95
N ASP A 73 -4.63 -15.26 -3.11
CA ASP A 73 -4.11 -14.71 -4.36
C ASP A 73 -4.69 -13.33 -4.61
N LEU A 74 -3.87 -12.28 -4.50
CA LEU A 74 -4.27 -10.91 -4.78
C LEU A 74 -3.89 -10.48 -6.21
N SER A 75 -3.32 -11.37 -7.03
CA SER A 75 -2.84 -11.05 -8.38
C SER A 75 -3.93 -10.50 -9.29
N ALA A 76 -5.19 -10.91 -9.08
CA ALA A 76 -6.36 -10.49 -9.84
C ALA A 76 -7.10 -9.28 -9.24
N VAL A 77 -6.63 -8.73 -8.10
CA VAL A 77 -7.21 -7.53 -7.51
C VAL A 77 -7.00 -6.35 -8.47
N SER A 78 -8.11 -5.77 -8.92
CA SER A 78 -8.14 -4.71 -9.92
C SER A 78 -8.30 -3.31 -9.33
N THR A 79 -8.53 -3.19 -8.02
CA THR A 79 -8.72 -1.91 -7.35
C THR A 79 -8.07 -1.95 -5.98
N VAL A 80 -7.26 -0.94 -5.69
CA VAL A 80 -6.64 -0.71 -4.38
C VAL A 80 -7.07 0.67 -3.91
N ILE A 81 -7.67 0.72 -2.72
CA ILE A 81 -8.15 1.95 -2.09
C ILE A 81 -7.16 2.31 -0.99
N GLY A 82 -6.48 3.44 -1.15
CA GLY A 82 -5.68 4.07 -0.11
C GLY A 82 -6.55 4.84 0.88
N THR A 83 -6.34 4.66 2.17
CA THR A 83 -7.05 5.42 3.21
C THR A 83 -6.12 5.73 4.37
N GLY A 84 -6.35 6.86 5.01
CA GLY A 84 -5.64 7.38 6.17
C GLY A 84 -4.22 7.87 5.95
N GLY A 85 -3.73 8.56 6.99
CA GLY A 85 -2.34 8.99 7.16
C GLY A 85 -1.74 9.70 5.95
N VAL A 86 -0.47 9.39 5.71
CA VAL A 86 0.32 9.94 4.60
C VAL A 86 -0.31 9.69 3.22
N ILE A 87 -1.18 8.68 3.07
CA ILE A 87 -1.80 8.40 1.77
C ILE A 87 -2.85 9.46 1.41
N ILE A 88 -3.64 9.95 2.37
CA ILE A 88 -4.67 10.98 2.07
C ILE A 88 -4.03 12.37 1.99
N SER A 89 -3.00 12.64 2.77
CA SER A 89 -2.39 13.97 2.88
C SER A 89 -1.31 14.26 1.84
N ASN A 90 -0.83 13.25 1.12
CA ASN A 90 0.24 13.39 0.14
C ASN A 90 -0.29 13.74 -1.26
N GLU A 91 0.48 14.51 -2.02
CA GLU A 91 0.14 14.94 -3.38
C GLU A 91 0.25 13.81 -4.42
N THR A 92 1.12 12.82 -4.17
CA THR A 92 1.37 11.65 -5.04
C THR A 92 1.08 10.32 -4.30
N PRO A 93 -0.17 10.09 -3.86
CA PRO A 93 -0.54 8.90 -3.08
C PRO A 93 -0.32 7.58 -3.83
N GLU A 94 -0.33 7.64 -5.16
CA GLU A 94 -0.11 6.51 -6.05
C GLU A 94 1.31 5.94 -5.92
N GLU A 95 2.30 6.79 -5.65
CA GLU A 95 3.69 6.37 -5.43
C GLU A 95 3.85 5.57 -4.15
N ILE A 96 3.12 5.97 -3.10
CA ILE A 96 3.02 5.24 -1.83
C ILE A 96 2.32 3.90 -2.07
N LEU A 97 1.16 3.92 -2.72
CA LEU A 97 0.36 2.73 -3.00
C LEU A 97 1.09 1.73 -3.91
N ALA A 98 2.00 2.19 -4.78
CA ALA A 98 2.80 1.33 -5.65
C ALA A 98 3.63 0.28 -4.89
N GLY A 99 3.85 0.45 -3.58
CA GLY A 99 4.45 -0.60 -2.73
C GLY A 99 3.66 -1.92 -2.73
N ILE A 100 2.35 -1.90 -3.02
CA ILE A 100 1.51 -3.10 -3.07
C ILE A 100 1.71 -3.93 -4.34
N LEU A 101 2.39 -3.41 -5.35
CA LEU A 101 2.46 -4.08 -6.65
C LEU A 101 3.30 -5.36 -6.60
N TYR A 102 2.95 -6.30 -7.46
CA TYR A 102 3.74 -7.50 -7.75
C TYR A 102 5.18 -7.13 -8.13
N GLU A 103 6.14 -7.88 -7.58
CA GLU A 103 7.56 -7.68 -7.83
C GLU A 103 8.17 -8.92 -8.48
N THR A 104 8.82 -8.76 -9.62
CA THR A 104 9.55 -9.85 -10.30
C THR A 104 10.69 -10.41 -9.47
N ALA A 105 11.25 -9.63 -8.54
CA ALA A 105 12.26 -10.06 -7.59
C ALA A 105 11.71 -10.99 -6.48
N SER A 106 10.38 -11.01 -6.28
CA SER A 106 9.72 -11.89 -5.30
C SER A 106 8.46 -12.52 -5.93
N PRO A 107 8.64 -13.34 -6.98
CA PRO A 107 7.54 -13.84 -7.80
C PRO A 107 6.64 -14.83 -7.07
N HIS A 108 7.07 -15.32 -5.91
CA HIS A 108 6.31 -16.21 -5.04
C HIS A 108 5.23 -15.46 -4.23
N ILE A 109 5.31 -14.14 -4.08
CA ILE A 109 4.30 -13.35 -3.35
C ILE A 109 3.21 -12.88 -4.31
N LEU A 110 1.97 -13.28 -4.07
CA LEU A 110 0.83 -13.11 -4.97
C LEU A 110 0.16 -11.75 -4.81
N LYS A 111 0.91 -10.69 -5.07
CA LYS A 111 0.45 -9.29 -5.00
C LYS A 111 -0.28 -8.83 -6.27
N PRO A 112 -1.10 -7.76 -6.18
CA PRO A 112 -1.78 -7.17 -7.34
C PRO A 112 -0.81 -6.81 -8.47
N LYS A 113 -1.16 -7.18 -9.70
CA LYS A 113 -0.31 -6.92 -10.88
C LYS A 113 -0.58 -5.57 -11.53
N GLN A 114 -1.85 -5.25 -11.75
CA GLN A 114 -2.29 -4.02 -12.43
C GLN A 114 -3.58 -3.47 -11.79
N PRO A 115 -3.56 -3.09 -10.51
CA PRO A 115 -4.70 -2.45 -9.87
C PRO A 115 -4.85 -0.99 -10.33
N ASN A 116 -6.09 -0.50 -10.34
CA ASN A 116 -6.36 0.93 -10.32
C ASN A 116 -6.24 1.44 -8.89
N PHE A 117 -5.50 2.53 -8.70
CA PHE A 117 -5.39 3.21 -7.41
C PHE A 117 -6.50 4.25 -7.25
N THR A 118 -7.12 4.25 -6.07
CA THR A 118 -8.09 5.25 -5.65
C THR A 118 -7.80 5.63 -4.20
N VAL A 119 -8.23 6.82 -3.78
CA VAL A 119 -7.98 7.30 -2.42
C VAL A 119 -9.30 7.71 -1.78
N ASP A 120 -9.54 7.23 -0.57
CA ASP A 120 -10.66 7.64 0.26
C ASP A 120 -10.40 9.02 0.89
N LYS A 121 -10.40 10.07 0.07
CA LYS A 121 -10.10 11.44 0.50
C LYS A 121 -11.05 11.96 1.58
N SER A 122 -12.30 11.49 1.56
CA SER A 122 -13.33 11.90 2.52
C SER A 122 -13.35 11.05 3.80
N TYR A 123 -12.44 10.08 3.93
CA TYR A 123 -12.35 9.16 5.07
C TYR A 123 -13.69 8.42 5.35
N ILE A 124 -14.45 8.11 4.31
CA ILE A 124 -15.79 7.52 4.46
C ILE A 124 -15.78 5.99 4.41
N LEU A 125 -14.71 5.34 3.97
CA LEU A 125 -14.69 3.90 3.69
C LEU A 125 -15.08 3.08 4.93
N ALA A 126 -14.49 3.41 6.08
CA ALA A 126 -14.81 2.73 7.34
C ALA A 126 -16.27 2.95 7.77
N ALA A 127 -16.77 4.19 7.68
CA ALA A 127 -18.15 4.52 8.00
C ALA A 127 -19.15 3.82 7.06
N MET A 128 -18.81 3.69 5.77
CA MET A 128 -19.63 2.96 4.80
C MET A 128 -19.60 1.46 5.05
N GLY A 129 -18.50 0.91 5.57
CA GLY A 129 -18.44 -0.47 6.03
C GLY A 129 -19.47 -0.77 7.12
N LEU A 130 -19.58 0.10 8.13
CA LEU A 130 -20.60 -0.01 9.18
C LEU A 130 -22.02 0.17 8.62
N LEU A 131 -22.22 1.17 7.75
CA LEU A 131 -23.53 1.42 7.14
C LEU A 131 -24.01 0.26 6.27
N ALA A 132 -23.09 -0.50 5.67
CA ALA A 132 -23.41 -1.60 4.77
C ALA A 132 -24.08 -2.80 5.47
N GLU A 133 -23.99 -2.90 6.80
CA GLU A 133 -24.67 -3.95 7.57
C GLU A 133 -26.19 -3.84 7.45
N ASP A 134 -26.73 -2.62 7.53
CA ASP A 134 -28.18 -2.34 7.44
C ASP A 134 -28.61 -1.79 6.06
N TYR A 135 -27.74 -1.03 5.39
CA TYR A 135 -28.05 -0.30 4.15
C TYR A 135 -26.99 -0.50 3.06
N PRO A 136 -26.79 -1.73 2.56
CA PRO A 136 -25.72 -2.07 1.61
C PRO A 136 -25.77 -1.26 0.32
N ASP A 137 -26.95 -1.08 -0.27
CA ASP A 137 -27.12 -0.32 -1.52
C ASP A 137 -26.75 1.16 -1.35
N THR A 138 -27.11 1.75 -0.22
CA THR A 138 -26.78 3.14 0.10
C THR A 138 -25.27 3.29 0.31
N ALA A 139 -24.66 2.39 1.09
CA ALA A 139 -23.23 2.39 1.35
C ALA A 139 -22.41 2.29 0.05
N VAL A 140 -22.75 1.32 -0.81
CA VAL A 140 -22.07 1.15 -2.11
C VAL A 140 -22.25 2.37 -3.01
N ARG A 141 -23.45 2.96 -3.05
CA ARG A 141 -23.69 4.19 -3.82
C ARG A 141 -22.82 5.34 -3.33
N MET A 142 -22.68 5.52 -2.01
CA MET A 142 -21.83 6.57 -1.44
C MET A 142 -20.35 6.30 -1.72
N MET A 143 -19.86 5.08 -1.53
CA MET A 143 -18.46 4.74 -1.86
C MET A 143 -18.15 5.00 -3.34
N LYS A 144 -19.04 4.60 -4.26
CA LYS A 144 -18.87 4.89 -5.68
C LYS A 144 -18.82 6.39 -5.97
N LYS A 145 -19.66 7.19 -5.30
CA LYS A 145 -19.74 8.64 -5.49
C LYS A 145 -18.50 9.38 -4.97
N TYR A 146 -17.96 8.99 -3.82
CA TYR A 146 -16.94 9.77 -3.12
C TYR A 146 -15.52 9.17 -3.21
N ILE A 147 -15.37 7.90 -3.61
CA ILE A 147 -14.06 7.22 -3.71
C ILE A 147 -13.71 6.88 -5.17
N VAL A 148 -14.68 6.39 -5.95
CA VAL A 148 -14.41 5.89 -7.32
C VAL A 148 -14.72 6.93 -8.41
N GLY A 149 -15.78 7.71 -8.23
CA GLY A 149 -16.26 8.72 -9.20
C GLY A 149 -16.07 10.16 -8.77
N GLY A 150 -15.18 10.41 -7.80
CA GLY A 150 -14.79 11.73 -7.32
C GLY A 150 -13.51 12.24 -7.96
#